data_AF-A0A1I0BX28-F1
#
_entry.id   AF-A0A1I0BX28-F1
#
_cell.length_a   1.000
_cell.length_b   1.000
_cell.length_c   1.000
_cell.angle_alpha   90.00
_cell.angle_beta   90.00
_cell.angle_gamma   90.00
#
_symmetry.space_group_name_H-M   'P 1'
#
loop_
_entity.id
_entity.type
_entity.pdbx_description
1 polymer ?
#
loop_
_entity_poly.entity_id
_entity_poly.type
_entity_poly.pdbx_seq_one_letter_code
_entity_poly.pdbx_strand_id
1 'polypeptide(L)' 'MDIKEKIRACLEECGIVIQDDGTIEQMESINYVTAILSLEEAFDIEFPDEFLNFEIMVSLDKVKDTVEIVIKREREEKED' A
#
# COMPACT_ATOMS: atom_id res chain seq x y z
N MET A 1 9.53 6.17 -12.27
CA MET A 1 9.26 5.06 -11.34
C MET A 1 7.83 4.68 -11.55
N ASP A 2 7.58 3.42 -11.90
CA ASP A 2 6.22 2.90 -11.94
C ASP A 2 5.66 2.89 -10.50
N ILE A 3 4.37 3.21 -10.30
CA ILE A 3 3.75 3.16 -8.97
C ILE A 3 3.95 1.77 -8.37
N LYS A 4 3.85 0.72 -9.19
CA LYS A 4 4.01 -0.66 -8.74
C LYS A 4 5.41 -0.95 -8.20
N GLU A 5 6.46 -0.44 -8.86
CA GLU A 5 7.84 -0.57 -8.40
C GLU A 5 8.07 0.13 -7.06
N LYS A 6 7.49 1.33 -6.90
CA LYS A 6 7.62 2.10 -5.66
C LYS A 6 6.90 1.41 -4.49
N ILE A 7 5.68 0.91 -4.72
CA ILE A 7 4.92 0.15 -3.72
C ILE A 7 5.69 -1.11 -3.31
N ARG A 8 6.26 -1.83 -4.29
CA ARG A 8 7.07 -3.02 -4.03
C ARG A 8 8.25 -2.69 -3.11
N ALA A 9 8.99 -1.61 -3.40
CA ALA A 9 10.11 -1.18 -2.57
C ALA A 9 9.66 -0.87 -1.13
N CYS A 10 8.58 -0.11 -0.94
CA CYS A 10 8.05 0.20 0.40
C CYS A 10 7.69 -1.06 1.20
N LEU A 11 7.01 -2.02 0.55
CA LEU A 11 6.62 -3.28 1.18
C LEU A 11 7.86 -4.12 1.55
N GLU A 12 8.82 -4.27 0.64
CA GLU A 12 10.05 -5.02 0.88
C GLU A 12 10.91 -4.38 1.99
N GLU A 13 10.98 -3.05 2.07
CA GLU A 13 11.64 -2.32 3.17
C GLU A 13 10.97 -2.56 4.53
N CYS A 14 9.66 -2.82 4.54
CA CYS A 14 8.91 -3.18 5.75
C CYS A 14 9.03 -4.67 6.12
N GLY A 15 9.86 -5.44 5.42
CA GLY A 15 10.05 -6.87 5.67
C GLY A 15 8.95 -7.76 5.10
N ILE A 16 8.17 -7.26 4.13
CA ILE A 16 7.16 -8.04 3.43
C ILE A 16 7.80 -8.71 2.21
N VAL A 17 7.65 -10.02 2.12
CA VAL A 17 8.17 -10.79 0.98
C VAL A 17 7.15 -10.81 -0.14
N ILE A 18 7.55 -10.32 -1.31
CA ILE A 18 6.74 -10.32 -2.53
C ILE A 18 7.37 -11.29 -3.52
N GLN A 19 6.59 -12.27 -3.94
CA GLN A 19 6.98 -13.26 -4.92
C GLN A 19 7.04 -12.66 -6.33
N ASP A 20 7.72 -13.34 -7.27
CA ASP A 20 7.86 -12.86 -8.65
C ASP A 20 6.52 -12.69 -9.40
N ASP A 21 5.49 -13.42 -8.98
CA ASP A 21 4.13 -13.32 -9.50
C ASP A 21 3.31 -12.16 -8.87
N GLY A 22 3.89 -11.44 -7.91
CA GLY A 22 3.24 -10.34 -7.18
C GLY A 22 2.41 -10.79 -5.96
N THR A 23 2.44 -12.09 -5.63
CA THR A 23 1.80 -12.62 -4.42
C THR A 23 2.58 -12.16 -3.18
N ILE A 24 1.85 -11.70 -2.17
CA ILE A 24 2.45 -11.31 -0.89
C ILE A 24 2.44 -12.54 0.03
N GLU A 25 3.62 -12.93 0.51
CA GLU A 25 3.74 -14.02 1.48
C GLU A 25 3.27 -13.59 2.88
N GLN A 26 3.08 -14.56 3.79
CA GLN A 26 2.53 -14.35 5.13
C GLN A 26 2.99 -13.03 5.77
N MET A 27 2.06 -12.09 5.85
CA MET A 27 2.31 -10.78 6.42
C MET A 27 1.91 -10.76 7.89
N GLU A 28 2.82 -10.31 8.74
CA GLU A 28 2.53 -10.09 10.17
C GLU A 28 1.90 -8.72 10.41
N SER A 29 1.14 -8.58 11.50
CA SER A 29 0.31 -7.39 11.77
C SER A 29 1.10 -6.11 11.86
N ILE A 30 2.30 -6.23 12.43
CA ILE A 30 3.22 -5.11 12.60
C ILE A 30 3.75 -4.67 11.23
N ASN A 31 4.12 -5.62 10.37
CA ASN A 31 4.63 -5.32 9.03
C ASN A 31 3.54 -4.70 8.15
N TYR A 32 2.28 -5.16 8.29
CA TYR A 32 1.13 -4.57 7.61
C TYR A 32 0.96 -3.08 7.93
N VAL A 33 0.86 -2.76 9.22
CA VAL A 33 0.68 -1.36 9.66
C VAL A 33 1.88 -0.51 9.25
N THR A 34 3.10 -1.03 9.39
CA THR A 34 4.32 -0.30 8.99
C THR A 34 4.34 -0.04 7.47
N ALA A 35 3.89 -1.00 6.67
CA ALA A 35 3.77 -0.83 5.23
C ALA A 35 2.71 0.17 4.82
N ILE A 36 1.54 0.18 5.48
CA ILE A 36 0.52 1.22 5.28
C ILE A 36 1.15 2.60 5.51
N LEU A 37 1.78 2.81 6.66
CA LEU A 37 2.43 4.09 7.01
C LEU A 37 3.53 4.48 6.00
N SER A 38 4.32 3.50 5.55
CA SER A 38 5.36 3.73 4.53
C SER A 38 4.75 4.15 3.19
N LEU A 39 3.61 3.60 2.80
CA LEU A 39 2.88 4.00 1.59
C LEU A 39 2.27 5.40 1.72
N GLU A 40 1.71 5.74 2.88
CA GLU A 40 1.21 7.09 3.17
C GLU A 40 2.30 8.13 2.97
N GLU A 41 3.45 7.94 3.62
CA GLU A 41 4.59 8.85 3.53
C GLU A 41 5.15 8.89 2.09
N ALA A 42 5.23 7.74 1.41
CA ALA A 42 5.76 7.67 0.06
C ALA A 42 4.85 8.35 -0.98
N PHE A 43 3.54 8.33 -0.81
CA PHE A 43 2.58 8.83 -1.78
C PHE A 43 1.87 10.13 -1.36
N ASP A 44 2.16 10.62 -0.15
CA ASP A 44 1.52 11.79 0.47
C ASP A 44 -0.02 11.62 0.52
N ILE A 45 -0.45 10.46 1.02
CA ILE A 45 -1.84 10.05 1.16
C ILE A 45 -2.15 9.59 2.58
N GLU A 46 -3.43 9.50 2.92
CA GLU A 46 -3.92 8.96 4.20
C GLU A 46 -4.88 7.80 3.89
N PHE A 47 -4.58 6.60 4.38
CA PHE A 47 -5.49 5.46 4.24
C PHE A 47 -6.60 5.55 5.27
N PRO A 48 -7.86 5.29 4.89
CA PRO A 48 -8.94 5.18 5.87
C PRO A 48 -8.68 4.04 6.85
N ASP A 49 -9.08 4.20 8.12
CA ASP A 49 -8.90 3.19 9.16
C ASP A 49 -9.45 1.80 8.78
N GLU A 50 -10.48 1.75 7.92
CA GLU A 50 -11.04 0.50 7.42
C GLU A 50 -10.00 -0.37 6.67
N PHE A 51 -8.99 0.27 6.07
CA PHE A 51 -7.87 -0.38 5.39
C PHE A 51 -6.80 -0.88 6.36
N LEU A 52 -6.86 -0.55 7.64
CA LEU A 52 -5.95 -1.10 8.66
C LEU A 52 -6.29 -2.56 9.00
N ASN A 53 -7.47 -3.03 8.63
CA ASN A 53 -7.83 -4.44 8.72
C ASN A 53 -7.24 -5.20 7.53
N PHE A 54 -6.42 -6.21 7.83
CA PHE A 54 -5.58 -7.07 6.97
C PHE A 54 -6.10 -7.57 5.61
N GLU A 55 -7.34 -7.32 5.24
CA GLU A 55 -8.02 -7.99 4.13
C GLU A 55 -7.58 -7.48 2.75
N ILE A 56 -6.69 -6.48 2.68
CA ILE A 56 -6.46 -5.72 1.45
C ILE A 56 -5.07 -5.98 0.85
N MET A 57 -4.04 -6.24 1.67
CA MET A 57 -2.68 -6.57 1.19
C MET A 57 -2.50 -8.05 0.86
N VAL A 58 -3.33 -8.58 -0.05
CA VAL A 58 -3.22 -9.97 -0.52
C VAL A 58 -2.26 -10.11 -1.71
N SER A 59 -2.13 -9.06 -2.52
CA SER A 59 -1.24 -9.04 -3.69
C SER A 59 -0.80 -7.62 -4.02
N LEU A 60 0.36 -7.50 -4.64
CA LEU A 60 0.92 -6.21 -5.05
C LEU A 60 -0.04 -5.41 -5.97
N ASP A 61 -0.77 -6.10 -6.85
CA ASP A 61 -1.76 -5.46 -7.72
C ASP A 61 -2.95 -4.90 -6.94
N LYS A 62 -3.41 -5.59 -5.89
CA LYS A 62 -4.47 -5.06 -5.01
C LYS A 62 -3.99 -3.84 -4.24
N VAL A 63 -2.78 -3.87 -3.72
CA VAL A 63 -2.18 -2.70 -3.04
C VAL A 63 -2.08 -1.52 -4.00
N LYS A 64 -1.63 -1.76 -5.24
CA LYS A 64 -1.59 -0.74 -6.30
C LYS A 64 -2.95 -0.13 -6.56
N ASP A 65 -3.97 -0.95 -6.81
CA ASP A 65 -5.33 -0.48 -7.06
C ASP A 65 -5.84 0.38 -5.91
N THR A 66 -5.62 -0.06 -4.66
CA THR A 66 -6.03 0.69 -3.47
C THR A 66 -5.30 2.04 -3.37
N VAL A 67 -3.98 2.05 -3.52
CA VAL A 67 -3.17 3.28 -3.49
C VAL A 67 -3.67 4.26 -4.55
N GLU A 68 -3.93 3.80 -5.78
CA GLU A 68 -4.43 4.67 -6.84
C GLU A 68 -5.82 5.25 -6.54
N ILE A 69 -6.71 4.48 -5.91
CA ILE A 69 -8.02 4.96 -5.47
C ILE A 69 -7.87 6.04 -4.39
N VAL A 70 -7.01 5.82 -3.40
CA VAL A 70 -6.79 6.78 -2.30
C VAL A 70 -6.16 8.06 -2.82
N ILE A 71 -5.12 7.97 -3.66
CA ILE A 71 -4.51 9.14 -4.31
C ILE A 71 -5.56 9.95 -5.07
N LYS A 72 -6.47 9.27 -5.78
CA LYS A 72 -7.51 9.95 -6.54
C LYS A 72 -8.47 10.71 -5.61
N ARG A 73 -8.93 10.07 -4.53
CA ARG A 73 -9.82 10.68 -3.53
C ARG A 73 -9.17 11.91 -2.87
N GLU A 74 -7.93 11.78 -2.42
CA GLU A 74 -7.15 12.87 -1.82
C GLU A 74 -7.01 14.10 -2.74
N ARG A 75 -6.92 13.87 -4.05
CA ARG A 75 -6.89 14.97 -5.03
C ARG A 75 -8.26 15.60 -5.23
N GLU A 76 -9.32 14.80 -5.26
CA GLU A 76 -10.70 15.29 -5.37
C GLU A 76 -11.11 16.11 -4.14
N GLU A 77 -10.67 15.74 -2.93
CA GLU A 77 -10.97 16.48 -1.68
C GLU A 77 -10.16 17.78 -1.50
N LYS A 78 -9.01 17.93 -2.18
CA LYS A 78 -8.17 19.15 -2.13
C LYS A 78 -8.58 20.22 -3.15
N GLU A 79 -9.52 19.93 -4.05
CA GLU A 79 -10.00 20.86 -5.10
C GLU A 79 -11.31 21.61 -4.74
N ASP A 80 -11.93 21.34 -3.59
CA ASP A 80 -13.09 22.09 -3.02
C ASP A 80 -12.69 23.07 -1.90
#